data_AF-K3WNL1-F1
#
_entry.id   AF-K3WNL1-F1
#
_cell.length_a   1.000
_cell.length_b   1.000
_cell.length_c   1.000
_cell.angle_alpha   90.00
_cell.angle_beta   90.00
_cell.angle_gamma   90.00
#
_symmetry.space_group_name_H-M   'P 1'
#
loop_
_entity.id
_entity.type
_entity.pdbx_description
1 polymer ?
#
loop_
_entity_poly.entity_id
_entity_poly.type
_entity_poly.pdbx_seq_one_letter_code
_entity_poly.pdbx_strand_id
1 'polypeptide(L)'
;MCKVKEPQVNVAPAATLEELTAKNPFVMAHEAQKDFHWVATDEPHATRRKLILAKYPQIKELFGHCWKTKYITLFVVLLQTYCAYQSQFLGWPAYLALAYVIGGTCNHAMMMSMHELSHNLGFKKMIYNRLLGIFANLPIGVPSAVSFKRYHMEHHRYQGEEGVDVDLPTAIEGKVFNNVVTKFFFVVFQVFFYAFRPLFVNPKSPGLWEAYNWIACMSYNLAIFYVGGPSSLAYLFLSSLFGSGIHPVAGHFIAEHYVFVLGYETYSYYGILNYFTFNVGYHNEHHDFPYVPGSRLHRVREIAAEFYDNLPQHESWVKVMFDYVTDKNIGAFSRVKRHNLTEEAKHKMKAE
;
A
#
# COMPACT_ATOMS: atom_id res chain seq x y z
N MET A 1 1.18 17.54 -24.30
CA MET A 1 0.57 16.19 -24.47
C MET A 1 1.41 15.36 -25.45
N CYS A 2 2.26 14.47 -24.96
CA CYS A 2 2.75 13.37 -25.79
C CYS A 2 1.67 12.29 -25.78
N LYS A 3 0.88 12.21 -26.85
CA LYS A 3 0.11 10.99 -27.13
C LYS A 3 1.12 9.92 -27.50
N VAL A 4 1.42 9.00 -26.59
CA VAL A 4 2.26 7.85 -26.91
C VAL A 4 1.42 6.94 -27.81
N LYS A 5 1.91 6.70 -29.03
CA LYS A 5 1.36 5.70 -29.97
C LYS A 5 1.49 4.30 -29.34
N GLU A 6 0.61 3.40 -29.76
CA GLU A 6 0.58 1.94 -29.52
C GLU A 6 1.90 1.26 -29.13
N PRO A 7 1.84 0.18 -28.32
CA PRO A 7 2.94 -0.32 -27.50
C PRO A 7 4.21 -0.54 -28.33
N GLN A 8 5.24 0.27 -28.07
CA GLN A 8 6.57 -0.03 -28.55
C GLN A 8 7.17 -1.09 -27.64
N VAL A 9 7.40 -2.28 -28.21
CA VAL A 9 8.08 -3.42 -27.57
C VAL A 9 9.49 -3.07 -27.07
N ASN A 10 10.03 -1.93 -27.50
CA ASN A 10 11.28 -1.36 -26.99
C ASN A 10 10.99 -0.44 -25.81
N VAL A 11 10.92 -1.02 -24.61
CA VAL A 11 10.96 -0.27 -23.35
C VAL A 11 12.19 0.63 -23.40
N ALA A 12 12.00 1.94 -23.17
CA ALA A 12 13.09 2.89 -23.18
C ALA A 12 14.17 2.47 -22.17
N PRO A 13 15.47 2.72 -22.44
CA PRO A 13 16.54 2.24 -21.60
C PRO A 13 16.36 2.70 -20.15
N ALA A 14 16.74 1.82 -19.23
CA ALA A 14 16.79 2.07 -17.79
C ALA A 14 17.53 3.39 -17.48
N ALA A 15 16.99 4.17 -16.53
CA ALA A 15 17.60 5.43 -16.09
C ALA A 15 19.07 5.22 -15.69
N THR A 16 19.95 6.10 -16.16
CA THR A 16 21.38 6.08 -15.86
C THR A 16 21.65 6.42 -14.38
N LEU A 17 22.86 6.08 -13.91
CA LEU A 17 23.28 6.44 -12.55
C LEU A 17 23.25 7.96 -12.33
N GLU A 18 23.66 8.73 -13.34
CA GLU A 18 23.63 10.20 -13.29
C GLU A 18 22.20 10.72 -13.17
N GLU A 19 21.26 10.20 -13.98
CA GLU A 19 19.85 10.60 -13.91
C GLU A 19 19.20 10.25 -12.57
N LEU A 20 19.50 9.08 -12.00
CA LEU A 20 18.91 8.63 -10.73
C LEU A 20 19.47 9.35 -9.50
N THR A 21 20.65 9.94 -9.60
CA THR A 21 21.29 10.67 -8.50
C THR A 21 21.26 12.19 -8.70
N ALA A 22 20.78 12.65 -9.86
CA ALA A 22 20.71 14.07 -10.20
C ALA A 22 19.77 14.84 -9.26
N LYS A 23 20.22 16.02 -8.84
CA LYS A 23 19.39 16.98 -8.12
C LYS A 23 18.67 17.88 -9.13
N ASN A 24 17.47 17.49 -9.52
CA ASN A 24 16.63 18.25 -10.43
C ASN A 24 15.66 19.16 -9.65
N PRO A 25 15.34 20.36 -10.13
CA PRO A 25 14.29 21.17 -9.55
C PRO A 25 12.95 20.45 -9.70
N PHE A 26 12.15 20.39 -8.63
CA PHE A 26 10.84 19.76 -8.66
C PHE A 26 9.83 20.62 -9.41
N VAL A 27 9.15 20.00 -10.39
CA VAL A 27 8.05 20.63 -11.11
C VAL A 27 6.75 20.06 -10.56
N MET A 28 6.00 20.89 -9.83
CA MET A 28 4.71 20.49 -9.28
C MET A 28 3.68 20.30 -10.40
N ALA A 29 2.72 19.39 -10.18
CA ALA A 29 1.53 19.32 -11.02
C ALA A 29 0.79 20.68 -10.97
N HIS A 30 0.61 21.29 -12.14
CA HIS A 30 0.08 22.65 -12.25
C HIS A 30 -1.20 22.74 -13.09
N GLU A 31 -1.64 21.62 -13.67
CA GLU A 31 -2.89 21.52 -14.40
C GLU A 31 -3.62 20.21 -14.09
N ALA A 32 -4.95 20.28 -14.05
CA ALA A 32 -5.80 19.12 -13.81
C ALA A 32 -5.71 18.13 -14.98
N GLN A 33 -5.31 16.90 -14.68
CA GLN A 33 -5.18 15.84 -15.67
C GLN A 33 -6.55 15.24 -16.03
N LYS A 34 -6.74 14.94 -17.32
CA LYS A 34 -7.94 14.26 -17.85
C LYS A 34 -7.69 12.81 -18.22
N ASP A 35 -6.45 12.38 -18.13
CA ASP A 35 -5.95 11.03 -18.43
C ASP A 35 -4.70 10.76 -17.60
N PHE A 36 -4.28 9.50 -17.54
CA PHE A 36 -3.09 9.05 -16.82
C PHE A 36 -1.79 9.54 -17.45
N HIS A 37 -0.70 9.52 -16.66
CA HIS A 37 0.65 9.78 -17.17
C HIS A 37 1.20 8.51 -17.84
N TRP A 38 1.03 8.41 -19.15
CA TRP A 38 1.54 7.29 -19.95
C TRP A 38 3.03 7.41 -20.21
N VAL A 39 3.81 6.39 -19.84
CA VAL A 39 5.26 6.33 -20.08
C VAL A 39 5.65 5.01 -20.76
N ALA A 40 6.75 5.06 -21.51
CA ALA A 40 7.32 3.90 -22.23
C ALA A 40 8.55 3.30 -21.51
N THR A 41 8.92 3.86 -20.35
CA THR A 41 10.00 3.34 -19.50
C THR A 41 9.48 2.26 -18.57
N ASP A 42 10.37 1.42 -18.05
CA ASP A 42 10.02 0.50 -16.96
C ASP A 42 9.81 1.24 -15.62
N GLU A 43 9.41 0.49 -14.60
CA GLU A 43 9.39 0.97 -13.22
C GLU A 43 10.83 1.25 -12.70
N PRO A 44 11.04 2.28 -11.86
CA PRO A 44 12.37 2.80 -11.54
C PRO A 44 13.16 1.91 -10.55
N HIS A 45 12.48 1.07 -9.79
CA HIS A 45 13.02 0.34 -8.65
C HIS A 45 13.93 -0.81 -9.08
N ALA A 46 13.60 -1.57 -10.13
CA ALA A 46 14.49 -2.63 -10.63
C ALA A 46 15.84 -2.09 -11.07
N THR A 47 15.83 -0.97 -11.78
CA THR A 47 17.05 -0.29 -12.23
C THR A 47 17.84 0.24 -11.04
N ARG A 48 17.17 0.99 -10.15
CA ARG A 48 17.82 1.58 -8.98
C ARG A 48 18.39 0.52 -8.04
N ARG A 49 17.64 -0.55 -7.76
CA ARG A 49 18.13 -1.74 -7.02
C ARG A 49 19.40 -2.31 -7.63
N LYS A 50 19.45 -2.50 -8.96
CA LYS A 50 20.63 -3.07 -9.65
C LYS A 50 21.86 -2.18 -9.48
N LEU A 51 21.71 -0.87 -9.65
CA LEU A 51 22.81 0.10 -9.52
C LEU A 51 23.27 0.24 -8.06
N ILE A 52 22.34 0.31 -7.11
CA ILE A 52 22.66 0.33 -5.68
C ILE A 52 23.42 -0.94 -5.29
N LEU A 53 22.98 -2.13 -5.70
CA LEU A 53 23.68 -3.38 -5.35
C LEU A 53 25.06 -3.51 -6.01
N ALA A 54 25.26 -2.89 -7.18
CA ALA A 54 26.58 -2.85 -7.81
C ALA A 54 27.56 -1.97 -7.01
N LYS A 55 27.08 -0.85 -6.44
CA LYS A 55 27.90 0.08 -5.65
C LYS A 55 28.03 -0.32 -4.18
N TYR A 56 26.95 -0.83 -3.59
CA TYR A 56 26.79 -1.13 -2.17
C TYR A 56 26.28 -2.57 -1.94
N PRO A 57 27.10 -3.59 -2.25
CA PRO A 57 26.70 -4.98 -2.09
C PRO A 57 26.36 -5.36 -0.63
N GLN A 58 26.87 -4.62 0.37
CA GLN A 58 26.60 -4.82 1.79
C GLN A 58 25.11 -4.65 2.16
N ILE A 59 24.29 -4.00 1.33
CA ILE A 59 22.83 -3.93 1.55
C ILE A 59 22.20 -5.33 1.65
N LYS A 60 22.80 -6.35 1.02
CA LYS A 60 22.33 -7.74 1.13
C LYS A 60 22.36 -8.28 2.56
N GLU A 61 23.20 -7.72 3.45
CA GLU A 61 23.23 -8.08 4.87
C GLU A 61 21.96 -7.64 5.62
N LEU A 62 21.25 -6.64 5.08
CA LEU A 62 19.97 -6.16 5.61
C LEU A 62 18.79 -7.06 5.20
N PHE A 63 19.00 -8.03 4.30
CA PHE A 63 17.93 -8.92 3.84
C PHE A 63 17.51 -9.89 4.96
N GLY A 64 16.30 -10.43 4.83
CA GLY A 64 15.80 -11.48 5.70
C GLY A 64 14.73 -11.00 6.67
N HIS A 65 14.62 -11.66 7.81
CA HIS A 65 13.39 -11.59 8.63
C HIS A 65 13.52 -10.68 9.85
N CYS A 66 12.42 -10.07 10.24
CA CYS A 66 12.28 -9.34 11.49
C CYS A 66 11.61 -10.21 12.55
N TRP A 67 12.35 -10.56 13.60
CA TRP A 67 11.84 -11.39 14.70
C TRP A 67 10.73 -10.70 15.51
N LYS A 68 10.66 -9.35 15.48
CA LYS A 68 9.67 -8.56 16.21
C LYS A 68 8.28 -8.63 15.58
N THR A 69 8.18 -8.87 14.26
CA THR A 69 6.90 -8.84 13.53
C THR A 69 5.83 -9.68 14.21
N LYS A 70 6.12 -10.94 14.54
CA LYS A 70 5.17 -11.85 15.20
C LYS A 70 4.68 -11.37 16.56
N TYR A 71 5.53 -10.70 17.35
CA TYR A 71 5.15 -10.18 18.66
C TYR A 71 4.30 -8.92 18.56
N ILE A 72 4.62 -8.04 17.61
CA ILE A 72 3.82 -6.85 17.31
C ILE A 72 2.45 -7.27 16.79
N THR A 73 2.39 -8.19 15.82
CA THR A 73 1.12 -8.73 15.29
C THR A 73 0.27 -9.32 16.41
N LEU A 74 0.86 -10.19 17.26
CA LEU A 74 0.14 -10.80 18.37
C LEU A 74 -0.41 -9.75 19.34
N PHE A 75 0.42 -8.80 19.75
CA PHE A 75 0.01 -7.73 20.66
C PHE A 75 -1.16 -6.91 20.10
N VAL A 76 -1.06 -6.46 18.85
CA VAL A 76 -2.08 -5.60 18.25
C VAL A 76 -3.38 -6.35 18.00
N VAL A 77 -3.34 -7.63 17.58
CA VAL A 77 -4.55 -8.45 17.45
C VAL A 77 -5.23 -8.61 18.82
N LEU A 78 -4.47 -8.94 19.88
CA LEU A 78 -5.04 -9.07 21.23
C LEU A 78 -5.61 -7.75 21.75
N LEU A 79 -4.94 -6.63 21.48
CA LEU A 79 -5.43 -5.30 21.83
C LEU A 79 -6.74 -4.99 21.10
N GLN A 80 -6.83 -5.28 19.81
CA GLN A 80 -8.06 -5.10 19.04
C GLN A 80 -9.19 -5.98 19.54
N THR A 81 -8.92 -7.25 19.86
CA THR A 81 -9.90 -8.16 20.49
C THR A 81 -10.41 -7.60 21.81
N TYR A 82 -9.50 -7.11 22.66
CA TYR A 82 -9.85 -6.50 23.94
C TYR A 82 -10.69 -5.23 23.75
N CYS A 83 -10.26 -4.33 22.87
CA CYS A 83 -11.00 -3.09 22.58
C CYS A 83 -12.38 -3.37 21.99
N ALA A 84 -12.51 -4.37 21.11
CA ALA A 84 -13.80 -4.81 20.59
C ALA A 84 -14.72 -5.23 21.74
N TYR A 85 -14.25 -6.11 22.64
CA TYR A 85 -15.01 -6.52 23.81
C TYR A 85 -15.39 -5.32 24.71
N GLN A 86 -14.47 -4.40 24.98
CA GLN A 86 -14.76 -3.24 25.82
C GLN A 86 -15.73 -2.25 25.19
N SER A 87 -15.75 -2.16 23.85
CA SER A 87 -16.57 -1.18 23.13
C SER A 87 -18.06 -1.32 23.41
N GLN A 88 -18.54 -2.51 23.77
CA GLN A 88 -19.95 -2.76 24.07
C GLN A 88 -20.45 -2.00 25.32
N PHE A 89 -19.53 -1.59 26.19
CA PHE A 89 -19.83 -0.87 27.43
C PHE A 89 -19.69 0.66 27.29
N LEU A 90 -19.31 1.16 26.11
CA LEU A 90 -19.04 2.58 25.90
C LEU A 90 -20.25 3.32 25.33
N GLY A 91 -20.46 4.55 25.80
CA GLY A 91 -21.34 5.50 25.13
C GLY A 91 -20.77 5.92 23.77
N TRP A 92 -21.64 6.35 22.86
CA TRP A 92 -21.27 6.60 21.46
C TRP A 92 -20.06 7.54 21.23
N PRO A 93 -19.80 8.61 22.03
CA PRO A 93 -18.63 9.45 21.80
C PRO A 93 -17.32 8.71 22.12
N ALA A 94 -17.28 8.02 23.27
CA ALA A 94 -16.13 7.23 23.68
C ALA A 94 -15.91 6.04 22.75
N TYR A 95 -16.99 5.44 22.25
CA TYR A 95 -16.95 4.37 21.27
C TYR A 95 -16.27 4.82 19.96
N LEU A 96 -16.70 5.95 19.39
CA LEU A 96 -16.12 6.48 18.16
C LEU A 96 -14.67 6.92 18.37
N ALA A 97 -14.35 7.52 19.52
CA ALA A 97 -12.98 7.88 19.87
C ALA A 97 -12.07 6.63 19.97
N LEU A 98 -12.55 5.55 20.59
CA LEU A 98 -11.84 4.28 20.67
C LEU A 98 -11.64 3.67 19.27
N ALA A 99 -12.69 3.65 18.45
CA ALA A 99 -12.65 3.10 17.08
C ALA A 99 -11.72 3.91 16.16
N TYR A 100 -11.68 5.22 16.30
CA TYR A 100 -10.82 6.07 15.48
C TYR A 100 -9.35 6.02 15.93
N VAL A 101 -9.08 6.34 17.19
CA VAL A 101 -7.71 6.55 17.68
C VAL A 101 -6.97 5.24 17.86
N ILE A 102 -7.53 4.31 18.63
CA ILE A 102 -6.90 3.01 18.90
C ILE A 102 -7.24 2.05 17.78
N GLY A 103 -8.51 1.94 17.44
CA GLY A 103 -9.04 1.08 16.37
C GLY A 103 -8.37 1.33 15.03
N GLY A 104 -8.49 2.55 14.50
CA GLY A 104 -7.93 2.94 13.21
C GLY A 104 -6.42 2.73 13.14
N THR A 105 -5.67 3.18 14.16
CA THR A 105 -4.21 2.97 14.23
C THR A 105 -3.85 1.49 14.24
N CYS A 106 -4.48 0.68 15.09
CA CYS A 106 -4.18 -0.75 15.20
C CYS A 106 -4.58 -1.52 13.93
N ASN A 107 -5.74 -1.19 13.37
CA ASN A 107 -6.23 -1.83 12.15
C ASN A 107 -5.28 -1.59 10.98
N HIS A 108 -4.85 -0.33 10.82
CA HIS A 108 -3.86 0.02 9.82
C HIS A 108 -2.51 -0.65 10.09
N ALA A 109 -2.06 -0.72 11.34
CA ALA A 109 -0.86 -1.48 11.71
C ALA A 109 -0.98 -2.96 11.31
N MET A 110 -2.17 -3.56 11.36
CA MET A 110 -2.40 -4.93 10.89
C MET A 110 -2.38 -5.07 9.38
N MET A 111 -2.86 -4.08 8.63
CA MET A 111 -2.63 -4.02 7.17
C MET A 111 -1.13 -3.97 6.85
N MET A 112 -0.37 -3.16 7.59
CA MET A 112 1.10 -3.08 7.42
C MET A 112 1.81 -4.36 7.88
N SER A 113 1.29 -5.05 8.90
CA SER A 113 1.78 -6.37 9.25
C SER A 113 1.51 -7.39 8.14
N MET A 114 0.34 -7.35 7.50
CA MET A 114 0.03 -8.20 6.34
C MET A 114 0.93 -7.88 5.15
N HIS A 115 1.26 -6.61 4.95
CA HIS A 115 2.27 -6.14 3.99
C HIS A 115 3.63 -6.81 4.23
N GLU A 116 4.21 -6.68 5.41
CA GLU A 116 5.50 -7.32 5.75
C GLU A 116 5.47 -8.86 5.53
N LEU A 117 4.37 -9.50 5.91
CA LEU A 117 4.20 -10.95 5.80
C LEU A 117 3.98 -11.41 4.35
N SER A 118 3.50 -10.53 3.48
CA SER A 118 3.37 -10.79 2.04
C SER A 118 4.76 -10.99 1.41
N HIS A 119 5.74 -10.20 1.84
CA HIS A 119 7.16 -10.35 1.46
C HIS A 119 7.90 -11.48 2.19
N ASN A 120 7.21 -12.22 3.07
CA ASN A 120 7.77 -13.27 3.92
C ASN A 120 8.82 -12.76 4.94
N LEU A 121 8.66 -11.54 5.44
CA LEU A 121 9.62 -10.89 6.32
C LEU A 121 9.47 -11.28 7.80
N GLY A 122 8.42 -12.02 8.19
CA GLY A 122 8.23 -12.47 9.58
C GLY A 122 8.97 -13.78 9.92
N PHE A 123 9.09 -14.69 8.96
CA PHE A 123 9.70 -16.02 9.18
C PHE A 123 10.44 -16.55 7.96
N LYS A 124 11.39 -17.47 8.19
CA LYS A 124 12.08 -18.20 7.12
C LYS A 124 11.18 -19.10 6.29
N LYS A 125 10.21 -19.77 6.92
CA LYS A 125 9.25 -20.63 6.19
C LYS A 125 8.06 -19.80 5.72
N MET A 126 7.76 -19.85 4.42
CA MET A 126 6.66 -19.10 3.79
C MET A 126 5.29 -19.41 4.42
N ILE A 127 5.06 -20.66 4.82
CA ILE A 127 3.81 -21.08 5.46
C ILE A 127 3.53 -20.34 6.77
N TYR A 128 4.55 -20.06 7.59
CA TYR A 128 4.36 -19.33 8.85
C TYR A 128 4.02 -17.86 8.62
N ASN A 129 4.58 -17.24 7.56
CA ASN A 129 4.19 -15.90 7.17
C ASN A 129 2.73 -15.86 6.70
N ARG A 130 2.30 -16.86 5.93
CA ARG A 130 0.91 -16.96 5.47
C ARG A 130 -0.07 -17.13 6.64
N LEU A 131 0.22 -18.03 7.58
CA LEU A 131 -0.60 -18.24 8.77
C LEU A 131 -0.66 -16.99 9.66
N LEU A 132 0.48 -16.35 9.91
CA LEU A 132 0.51 -15.10 10.67
C LEU A 132 -0.20 -13.96 9.92
N GLY A 133 -0.15 -13.94 8.58
CA GLY A 133 -0.87 -12.97 7.76
C GLY A 133 -2.38 -13.11 7.89
N ILE A 134 -2.90 -14.35 7.87
CA ILE A 134 -4.31 -14.64 8.16
C ILE A 134 -4.67 -14.22 9.59
N PHE A 135 -3.77 -14.45 10.55
CA PHE A 135 -3.98 -14.02 11.93
C PHE A 135 -3.99 -12.49 12.09
N ALA A 136 -3.09 -11.77 11.41
CA ALA A 136 -3.07 -10.30 11.36
C ALA A 136 -4.36 -9.73 10.73
N ASN A 137 -4.98 -10.46 9.81
CA ASN A 137 -6.20 -10.04 9.13
C ASN A 137 -7.45 -10.09 10.02
N LEU A 138 -7.46 -10.90 11.08
CA LEU A 138 -8.64 -11.11 11.92
C LEU A 138 -9.32 -9.80 12.39
N PRO A 139 -8.62 -8.82 13.01
CA PRO A 139 -9.23 -7.58 13.45
C PRO A 139 -9.69 -6.64 12.31
N ILE A 140 -9.36 -6.91 11.05
CA ILE A 140 -9.89 -6.15 9.90
C ILE A 140 -11.36 -6.54 9.64
N GLY A 141 -11.75 -7.76 10.00
CA GLY A 141 -13.11 -8.28 9.85
C GLY A 141 -13.49 -8.68 8.43
N VAL A 142 -12.64 -8.45 7.44
CA VAL A 142 -12.85 -8.85 6.04
C VAL A 142 -11.65 -9.68 5.57
N PRO A 143 -11.86 -10.89 5.01
CA PRO A 143 -10.76 -11.75 4.59
C PRO A 143 -10.06 -11.17 3.36
N SER A 144 -8.80 -10.77 3.54
CA SER A 144 -8.01 -10.10 2.51
C SER A 144 -6.54 -10.52 2.48
N ALA A 145 -5.96 -11.10 3.53
CA ALA A 145 -4.51 -11.35 3.58
C ALA A 145 -3.94 -12.19 2.45
N VAL A 146 -4.63 -13.27 2.06
CA VAL A 146 -4.14 -14.14 0.99
C VAL A 146 -4.23 -13.45 -0.38
N SER A 147 -5.38 -12.83 -0.67
CA SER A 147 -5.59 -12.11 -1.93
C SER A 147 -4.70 -10.86 -2.03
N PHE A 148 -4.60 -10.10 -0.94
CA PHE A 148 -3.70 -8.95 -0.82
C PHE A 148 -2.28 -9.34 -1.21
N LYS A 149 -1.73 -10.44 -0.68
CA LYS A 149 -0.39 -10.91 -1.06
C LYS A 149 -0.25 -11.13 -2.57
N ARG A 150 -1.25 -11.72 -3.25
CA ARG A 150 -1.17 -11.98 -4.69
C ARG A 150 -1.06 -10.68 -5.48
N TYR A 151 -1.97 -9.75 -5.22
CA TYR A 151 -2.01 -8.46 -5.90
C TYR A 151 -0.84 -7.54 -5.54
N HIS A 152 -0.44 -7.52 -4.27
CA HIS A 152 0.67 -6.72 -3.77
C HIS A 152 2.02 -7.13 -4.38
N MET A 153 2.24 -8.44 -4.56
CA MET A 153 3.45 -8.92 -5.24
C MET A 153 3.47 -8.56 -6.73
N GLU A 154 2.30 -8.51 -7.39
CA GLU A 154 2.19 -8.03 -8.78
C GLU A 154 2.46 -6.54 -8.87
N HIS A 155 1.91 -5.74 -7.95
CA HIS A 155 2.16 -4.30 -7.85
C HIS A 155 3.65 -3.99 -7.75
N HIS A 156 4.39 -4.63 -6.86
CA HIS A 156 5.84 -4.43 -6.75
C HIS A 156 6.63 -4.83 -8.01
N ARG A 157 6.14 -5.80 -8.77
CA ARG A 157 6.84 -6.35 -9.93
C ARG A 157 6.49 -5.63 -11.23
N TYR A 158 5.28 -5.11 -11.32
CA TYR A 158 4.67 -4.57 -12.54
C TYR A 158 3.98 -3.23 -12.26
N GLN A 159 4.60 -2.40 -11.41
CA GLN A 159 4.06 -1.12 -10.98
C GLN A 159 3.66 -0.24 -12.18
N GLY A 160 2.41 0.22 -12.19
CA GLY A 160 1.88 1.04 -13.27
C GLY A 160 1.46 0.27 -14.53
N GLU A 161 1.59 -1.06 -14.58
CA GLU A 161 1.15 -1.84 -15.75
C GLU A 161 -0.38 -1.94 -15.80
N GLU A 162 -0.97 -1.46 -16.90
CA GLU A 162 -2.42 -1.47 -17.04
C GLU A 162 -3.00 -2.90 -17.12
N GLY A 163 -4.03 -3.14 -16.30
CA GLY A 163 -4.74 -4.42 -16.24
C GLY A 163 -4.07 -5.48 -15.35
N VAL A 164 -2.91 -5.15 -14.77
CA VAL A 164 -2.16 -6.02 -13.85
C VAL A 164 -2.06 -5.36 -12.48
N ASP A 165 -1.53 -4.13 -12.43
CA ASP A 165 -1.42 -3.37 -11.19
C ASP A 165 -2.79 -2.81 -10.78
N VAL A 166 -3.44 -3.50 -9.85
CA VAL A 166 -4.77 -3.15 -9.33
C VAL A 166 -4.73 -1.99 -8.33
N ASP A 167 -3.54 -1.50 -7.99
CA ASP A 167 -3.37 -0.28 -7.20
C ASP A 167 -3.81 0.96 -8.00
N LEU A 168 -3.71 0.90 -9.33
CA LEU A 168 -4.11 1.97 -10.24
C LEU A 168 -5.63 2.16 -10.25
N PRO A 169 -6.15 3.40 -10.12
CA PRO A 169 -7.56 3.66 -10.34
C PRO A 169 -7.94 3.46 -11.81
N THR A 170 -9.20 3.13 -12.03
CA THR A 170 -9.80 3.03 -13.36
C THR A 170 -10.07 4.42 -13.95
N ALA A 171 -10.25 4.51 -15.27
CA ALA A 171 -10.66 5.76 -15.92
C ALA A 171 -12.05 6.24 -15.45
N ILE A 172 -12.91 5.33 -14.98
CA ILE A 172 -14.21 5.67 -14.39
C ILE A 172 -14.00 6.36 -13.05
N GLU A 173 -13.18 5.77 -12.16
CA GLU A 173 -12.80 6.41 -10.89
C GLU A 173 -12.16 7.78 -11.13
N GLY A 174 -11.30 7.92 -12.13
CA GLY A 174 -10.73 9.19 -12.60
C GLY A 174 -11.77 10.26 -12.93
N LYS A 175 -12.85 9.88 -13.62
CA LYS A 175 -13.94 10.79 -14.01
C LYS A 175 -14.90 11.10 -12.86
N VAL A 176 -15.09 10.17 -11.93
CA VAL A 176 -16.02 10.33 -10.78
C VAL A 176 -15.35 11.16 -9.66
N PHE A 177 -14.12 10.81 -9.30
CA PHE A 177 -13.36 11.44 -8.19
C PHE A 177 -12.51 12.61 -8.68
N ASN A 178 -13.16 13.62 -9.23
CA ASN A 178 -12.51 14.75 -9.92
C ASN A 178 -12.72 16.13 -9.26
N ASN A 179 -13.43 16.21 -8.13
CA ASN A 179 -13.67 17.46 -7.41
C ASN A 179 -13.55 17.25 -5.90
N VAL A 180 -13.58 18.34 -5.12
CA VAL A 180 -13.36 18.29 -3.66
C VAL A 180 -14.30 17.32 -2.96
N VAL A 181 -15.59 17.32 -3.29
CA VAL A 181 -16.59 16.47 -2.62
C VAL A 181 -16.38 15.01 -2.97
N THR A 182 -16.20 14.69 -4.25
CA THR A 182 -16.04 13.29 -4.67
C THR A 182 -14.67 12.74 -4.27
N LYS A 183 -13.60 13.55 -4.28
CA LYS A 183 -12.30 13.14 -3.76
C LYS A 183 -12.33 12.95 -2.24
N PHE A 184 -13.03 13.79 -1.49
CA PHE A 184 -13.25 13.57 -0.07
C PHE A 184 -14.01 12.26 0.20
N PHE A 185 -15.07 11.99 -0.58
CA PHE A 185 -15.77 10.72 -0.52
C PHE A 185 -14.84 9.53 -0.81
N PHE A 186 -13.97 9.66 -1.82
CA PHE A 186 -12.94 8.66 -2.10
C PHE A 186 -12.06 8.41 -0.87
N VAL A 187 -11.49 9.45 -0.25
CA VAL A 187 -10.63 9.30 0.93
C VAL A 187 -11.36 8.62 2.09
N VAL A 188 -12.63 8.97 2.36
CA VAL A 188 -13.41 8.33 3.43
C VAL A 188 -13.64 6.84 3.16
N PHE A 189 -13.88 6.47 1.91
CA PHE A 189 -14.32 5.13 1.51
C PHE A 189 -13.27 4.32 0.73
N GLN A 190 -12.01 4.76 0.72
CA GLN A 190 -10.98 4.18 -0.16
C GLN A 190 -10.78 2.68 0.05
N VAL A 191 -10.94 2.18 1.28
CA VAL A 191 -10.90 0.74 1.59
C VAL A 191 -11.77 -0.10 0.66
N PHE A 192 -12.94 0.42 0.25
CA PHE A 192 -13.85 -0.28 -0.66
C PHE A 192 -13.33 -0.25 -2.10
N PHE A 193 -12.78 0.88 -2.56
CA PHE A 193 -12.20 0.94 -3.90
C PHE A 193 -11.00 0.00 -4.03
N TYR A 194 -10.10 -0.01 -3.06
CA TYR A 194 -8.96 -0.93 -3.04
C TYR A 194 -9.40 -2.41 -2.91
N ALA A 195 -10.44 -2.71 -2.13
CA ALA A 195 -10.93 -4.08 -1.98
C ALA A 195 -11.67 -4.61 -3.22
N PHE A 196 -12.49 -3.78 -3.87
CA PHE A 196 -13.35 -4.21 -4.98
C PHE A 196 -12.71 -4.05 -6.36
N ARG A 197 -11.83 -3.05 -6.58
CA ARG A 197 -11.20 -2.81 -7.88
C ARG A 197 -10.51 -4.05 -8.47
N PRO A 198 -9.78 -4.88 -7.69
CA PRO A 198 -9.17 -6.09 -8.22
C PRO A 198 -10.17 -7.06 -8.86
N LEU A 199 -11.42 -7.10 -8.38
CA LEU A 199 -12.47 -7.97 -8.91
C LEU A 199 -12.95 -7.57 -10.31
N PHE A 200 -12.72 -6.32 -10.71
CA PHE A 200 -13.11 -5.79 -12.02
C PHE A 200 -11.92 -5.63 -12.97
N VAL A 201 -10.73 -5.31 -12.44
CA VAL A 201 -9.53 -5.04 -13.24
C VAL A 201 -8.74 -6.32 -13.53
N ASN A 202 -8.47 -7.11 -12.50
CA ASN A 202 -7.65 -8.32 -12.60
C ASN A 202 -8.24 -9.45 -11.73
N PRO A 203 -9.46 -9.93 -12.04
CA PRO A 203 -10.12 -10.93 -11.22
C PRO A 203 -9.32 -12.23 -11.22
N LYS A 204 -8.97 -12.71 -10.03
CA LYS A 204 -8.28 -13.97 -9.82
C LYS A 204 -9.23 -14.98 -9.18
N SER A 205 -9.14 -16.23 -9.62
CA SER A 205 -9.91 -17.31 -9.01
C SER A 205 -9.42 -17.57 -7.57
N PRO A 206 -10.33 -17.63 -6.57
CA PRO A 206 -9.95 -17.93 -5.20
C PRO A 206 -9.55 -19.40 -5.07
N GLY A 207 -8.46 -19.66 -4.35
CA GLY A 207 -7.96 -21.00 -4.06
C GLY A 207 -8.26 -21.46 -2.63
N LEU A 208 -7.65 -22.58 -2.23
CA LEU A 208 -7.80 -23.15 -0.88
C LEU A 208 -7.32 -22.21 0.23
N TRP A 209 -6.30 -21.40 -0.03
CA TRP A 209 -5.78 -20.46 0.96
C TRP A 209 -6.73 -19.30 1.21
N GLU A 210 -7.39 -18.78 0.17
CA GLU A 210 -8.47 -17.81 0.31
C GLU A 210 -9.64 -18.41 1.12
N ALA A 211 -9.97 -19.68 0.90
CA ALA A 211 -10.98 -20.38 1.72
C ALA A 211 -10.57 -20.46 3.21
N TYR A 212 -9.31 -20.81 3.51
CA TYR A 212 -8.82 -20.80 4.91
C TYR A 212 -8.84 -19.41 5.53
N ASN A 213 -8.46 -18.38 4.79
CA ASN A 213 -8.52 -17.00 5.26
C ASN A 213 -9.97 -16.58 5.55
N TRP A 214 -10.90 -16.95 4.66
CA TRP A 214 -12.33 -16.69 4.83
C TRP A 214 -12.87 -17.37 6.07
N ILE A 215 -12.63 -18.68 6.23
CA ILE A 215 -13.09 -19.44 7.40
C ILE A 215 -12.55 -18.83 8.69
N ALA A 216 -11.24 -18.56 8.77
CA ALA A 216 -10.63 -17.98 9.97
C ALA A 216 -11.24 -16.60 10.31
N CYS A 217 -11.40 -15.73 9.32
CA CYS A 217 -11.97 -14.40 9.52
C CYS A 217 -13.44 -14.47 9.94
N MET A 218 -14.24 -15.32 9.30
CA MET A 218 -15.66 -15.47 9.64
C MET A 218 -15.87 -16.11 11.01
N SER A 219 -15.06 -17.12 11.37
CA SER A 219 -15.08 -17.72 12.70
C SER A 219 -14.70 -16.69 13.78
N TYR A 220 -13.70 -15.85 13.53
CA TYR A 220 -13.32 -14.78 14.44
C TYR A 220 -14.44 -13.73 14.59
N ASN A 221 -15.02 -13.27 13.49
CA ASN A 221 -16.16 -12.33 13.52
C ASN A 221 -17.35 -12.90 14.31
N LEU A 222 -17.68 -14.18 14.10
CA LEU A 222 -18.74 -14.86 14.83
C LEU A 222 -18.43 -14.95 16.33
N ALA A 223 -17.17 -15.24 16.71
CA ALA A 223 -16.75 -15.26 18.10
C ALA A 223 -16.88 -13.88 18.76
N ILE A 224 -16.43 -12.81 18.08
CA ILE A 224 -16.58 -11.43 18.56
C ILE A 224 -18.04 -11.05 18.72
N PHE A 225 -18.89 -11.41 17.75
CA PHE A 225 -20.34 -11.17 17.82
C PHE A 225 -20.99 -11.93 18.98
N TYR A 226 -20.62 -13.20 19.20
CA TYR A 226 -21.19 -14.00 20.28
C TYR A 226 -20.81 -13.47 21.67
N VAL A 227 -19.57 -13.01 21.84
CA VAL A 227 -19.06 -12.54 23.15
C VAL A 227 -19.46 -11.10 23.45
N GLY A 228 -19.49 -10.22 22.46
CA GLY A 228 -19.69 -8.77 22.67
C GLY A 228 -20.78 -8.14 21.81
N GLY A 229 -21.60 -8.95 21.15
CA GLY A 229 -22.76 -8.51 20.37
C GLY A 229 -22.42 -7.71 19.11
N PRO A 230 -23.44 -7.10 18.49
CA PRO A 230 -23.28 -6.29 17.29
C PRO A 230 -22.36 -5.07 17.50
N SER A 231 -22.33 -4.51 18.71
CA SER A 231 -21.49 -3.35 19.04
C SER A 231 -20.00 -3.66 18.88
N SER A 232 -19.55 -4.83 19.38
CA SER A 232 -18.15 -5.26 19.28
C SER A 232 -17.73 -5.60 17.85
N LEU A 233 -18.64 -6.20 17.08
CA LEU A 233 -18.37 -6.48 15.66
C LEU A 233 -18.33 -5.19 14.82
N ALA A 234 -19.27 -4.26 15.07
CA ALA A 234 -19.27 -2.95 14.42
C ALA A 234 -17.99 -2.17 14.71
N TYR A 235 -17.40 -2.34 15.91
CA TYR A 235 -16.16 -1.67 16.28
C TYR A 235 -15.01 -2.07 15.34
N LEU A 236 -14.90 -3.35 15.00
CA LEU A 236 -13.87 -3.83 14.08
C LEU A 236 -14.04 -3.23 12.68
N PHE A 237 -15.27 -3.23 12.15
CA PHE A 237 -15.54 -2.66 10.82
C PHE A 237 -15.36 -1.14 10.77
N LEU A 238 -15.78 -0.41 11.81
CA LEU A 238 -15.55 1.03 11.90
C LEU A 238 -14.06 1.36 12.05
N SER A 239 -13.33 0.56 12.83
CA SER A 239 -11.87 0.68 12.94
C SER A 239 -11.18 0.46 11.58
N SER A 240 -11.63 -0.51 10.78
CA SER A 240 -11.17 -0.71 9.40
C SER A 240 -11.47 0.49 8.50
N LEU A 241 -12.70 1.01 8.55
CA LEU A 241 -13.10 2.17 7.75
C LEU A 241 -12.28 3.42 8.12
N PHE A 242 -12.09 3.68 9.42
CA PHE A 242 -11.30 4.82 9.86
C PHE A 242 -9.82 4.64 9.53
N GLY A 243 -9.23 3.50 9.92
CA GLY A 243 -7.80 3.20 9.73
C GLY A 243 -7.36 3.10 8.27
N SER A 244 -8.31 2.88 7.36
CA SER A 244 -8.07 2.87 5.91
C SER A 244 -8.65 4.08 5.21
N GLY A 245 -9.29 5.02 5.92
CA GLY A 245 -9.99 6.16 5.33
C GLY A 245 -9.28 7.48 5.65
N ILE A 246 -9.94 8.33 6.44
CA ILE A 246 -9.46 9.68 6.80
C ILE A 246 -8.40 9.71 7.92
N HIS A 247 -8.00 8.57 8.47
CA HIS A 247 -7.04 8.53 9.57
C HIS A 247 -5.63 8.92 9.10
N PRO A 248 -4.82 9.68 9.89
CA PRO A 248 -3.49 10.14 9.47
C PRO A 248 -2.58 9.08 8.85
N VAL A 249 -2.56 7.87 9.41
CA VAL A 249 -1.75 6.77 8.89
C VAL A 249 -2.19 6.30 7.50
N ALA A 250 -3.47 6.42 7.14
CA ALA A 250 -4.02 6.01 5.85
C ALA A 250 -3.60 6.91 4.68
N GLY A 251 -3.00 8.08 4.96
CA GLY A 251 -2.55 8.97 3.90
C GLY A 251 -1.44 8.37 3.03
N HIS A 252 -0.77 7.31 3.48
CA HIS A 252 0.23 6.60 2.69
C HIS A 252 -0.35 6.01 1.38
N PHE A 253 -1.61 5.53 1.40
CA PHE A 253 -2.31 5.02 0.19
C PHE A 253 -2.36 6.02 -0.98
N ILE A 254 -2.26 7.32 -0.67
CA ILE A 254 -2.19 8.37 -1.68
C ILE A 254 -0.74 8.83 -1.85
N ALA A 255 -0.02 8.99 -0.74
CA ALA A 255 1.35 9.51 -0.75
C ALA A 255 2.29 8.68 -1.62
N GLU A 256 2.11 7.37 -1.65
CA GLU A 256 3.10 6.45 -2.20
C GLU A 256 3.25 6.56 -3.70
N HIS A 257 2.15 6.56 -4.47
CA HIS A 257 2.20 6.42 -5.93
C HIS A 257 1.48 7.50 -6.74
N TYR A 258 0.88 8.49 -6.09
CA TYR A 258 0.28 9.61 -6.80
C TYR A 258 1.33 10.65 -7.20
N VAL A 259 1.28 11.11 -8.44
CA VAL A 259 2.24 12.04 -9.04
C VAL A 259 1.94 13.47 -8.56
N PHE A 260 2.53 13.86 -7.44
CA PHE A 260 2.53 15.24 -6.94
C PHE A 260 3.60 16.10 -7.61
N VAL A 261 4.74 15.50 -7.92
CA VAL A 261 5.86 16.08 -8.66
C VAL A 261 5.97 15.36 -10.00
N LEU A 262 5.91 16.11 -11.10
CA LEU A 262 5.99 15.54 -12.45
C LEU A 262 7.32 14.81 -12.63
N GLY A 263 7.25 13.59 -13.18
CA GLY A 263 8.41 12.72 -13.39
C GLY A 263 8.71 11.76 -12.24
N TYR A 264 7.99 11.86 -11.11
CA TYR A 264 8.17 10.97 -9.96
C TYR A 264 6.87 10.23 -9.63
N GLU A 265 6.97 8.91 -9.49
CA GLU A 265 5.82 8.01 -9.28
C GLU A 265 5.90 7.21 -7.97
N THR A 266 6.92 7.47 -7.16
CA THR A 266 7.08 6.82 -5.86
C THR A 266 7.71 7.77 -4.86
N TYR A 267 7.06 7.94 -3.70
CA TYR A 267 7.46 8.92 -2.69
C TYR A 267 7.65 8.25 -1.34
N SER A 268 8.57 8.80 -0.57
CA SER A 268 8.82 8.36 0.80
C SER A 268 8.36 9.40 1.81
N TYR A 269 8.13 8.94 3.04
CA TYR A 269 7.77 9.69 4.22
C TYR A 269 8.61 9.18 5.38
N TYR A 270 9.36 10.06 6.03
CA TYR A 270 10.28 9.69 7.13
C TYR A 270 9.81 10.21 8.49
N GLY A 271 8.54 10.60 8.62
CA GLY A 271 8.00 11.17 9.85
C GLY A 271 7.53 10.12 10.87
N ILE A 272 6.95 10.63 11.96
CA ILE A 272 6.61 9.86 13.17
C ILE A 272 5.58 8.74 12.95
N LEU A 273 4.73 8.84 11.93
CA LEU A 273 3.70 7.82 11.71
C LEU A 273 4.28 6.44 11.37
N ASN A 274 5.53 6.39 10.91
CA ASN A 274 6.28 5.15 10.66
C ASN A 274 6.36 4.21 11.87
N TYR A 275 6.36 4.76 13.10
CA TYR A 275 6.36 3.95 14.33
C TYR A 275 5.15 3.03 14.43
N PHE A 276 4.02 3.42 13.82
CA PHE A 276 2.77 2.66 13.84
C PHE A 276 2.56 1.82 12.57
N THR A 277 3.36 2.04 11.53
CA THR A 277 3.13 1.47 10.19
C THR A 277 4.29 0.63 9.68
N PHE A 278 5.04 -0.01 10.59
CA PHE A 278 6.17 -0.88 10.23
C PHE A 278 7.22 -0.18 9.34
N ASN A 279 7.38 1.14 9.47
CA ASN A 279 8.25 1.96 8.61
C ASN A 279 7.94 1.89 7.11
N VAL A 280 6.68 1.62 6.71
CA VAL A 280 6.27 1.58 5.29
C VAL A 280 6.59 2.89 4.56
N GLY A 281 6.64 4.02 5.27
CA GLY A 281 7.00 5.31 4.67
C GLY A 281 8.39 5.37 4.05
N TYR A 282 9.31 4.46 4.38
CA TYR A 282 10.54 4.23 3.60
C TYR A 282 10.22 3.49 2.28
N HIS A 283 9.31 4.07 1.51
CA HIS A 283 8.61 3.37 0.44
C HIS A 283 9.48 3.17 -0.82
N ASN A 284 10.34 4.13 -1.15
CA ASN A 284 11.29 3.97 -2.25
C ASN A 284 12.30 2.87 -1.92
N GLU A 285 12.82 2.87 -0.69
CA GLU A 285 13.73 1.84 -0.19
C GLU A 285 13.06 0.47 -0.17
N HIS A 286 11.79 0.43 0.24
CA HIS A 286 10.99 -0.79 0.25
C HIS A 286 10.76 -1.36 -1.16
N HIS A 287 10.35 -0.54 -2.12
CA HIS A 287 10.16 -0.98 -3.51
C HIS A 287 11.48 -1.41 -4.17
N ASP A 288 12.58 -0.72 -3.87
CA ASP A 288 13.91 -1.12 -4.33
C ASP A 288 14.30 -2.46 -3.71
N PHE A 289 14.05 -2.66 -2.41
CA PHE A 289 14.51 -3.81 -1.63
C PHE A 289 13.39 -4.46 -0.80
N PRO A 290 12.39 -5.12 -1.44
CA PRO A 290 11.23 -5.68 -0.73
C PRO A 290 11.56 -6.86 0.19
N TYR A 291 12.82 -7.33 0.18
CA TYR A 291 13.33 -8.38 1.08
C TYR A 291 14.07 -7.82 2.30
N VAL A 292 14.13 -6.49 2.46
CA VAL A 292 14.58 -5.82 3.68
C VAL A 292 13.34 -5.53 4.54
N PRO A 293 13.30 -5.97 5.80
CA PRO A 293 12.16 -5.70 6.66
C PRO A 293 12.11 -4.23 7.05
N GLY A 294 10.92 -3.70 7.30
CA GLY A 294 10.70 -2.30 7.67
C GLY A 294 11.59 -1.80 8.81
N SER A 295 11.89 -2.67 9.78
CA SER A 295 12.84 -2.41 10.87
C SER A 295 14.26 -2.00 10.46
N ARG A 296 14.65 -2.26 9.21
CA ARG A 296 15.99 -2.02 8.66
C ARG A 296 16.03 -1.11 7.42
N LEU A 297 14.87 -0.66 6.92
CA LEU A 297 14.83 0.21 5.72
C LEU A 297 15.59 1.52 5.90
N HIS A 298 15.60 2.10 7.11
CA HIS A 298 16.43 3.28 7.41
C HIS A 298 17.92 3.07 7.09
N ARG A 299 18.45 1.85 7.27
CA ARG A 299 19.85 1.53 6.92
C ARG A 299 20.10 1.48 5.42
N VAL A 300 19.10 1.11 4.62
CA VAL A 300 19.21 1.17 3.16
C VAL A 300 19.43 2.62 2.73
N ARG A 301 18.61 3.53 3.25
CA ARG A 301 18.75 4.96 3.01
C ARG A 301 20.10 5.49 3.47
N GLU A 302 20.55 5.14 4.68
CA GLU A 302 21.85 5.59 5.20
C GLU A 302 23.03 5.13 4.31
N ILE A 303 22.99 3.90 3.79
CA ILE A 303 24.08 3.34 2.97
C ILE A 303 24.09 3.93 1.56
N ALA A 304 22.92 4.16 0.97
CA ALA A 304 22.76 4.59 -0.43
C ALA A 304 22.06 5.96 -0.54
N ALA A 305 22.38 6.88 0.37
CA ALA A 305 21.68 8.16 0.54
C ALA A 305 21.60 8.98 -0.74
N GLU A 306 22.62 8.95 -1.60
CA GLU A 306 22.66 9.70 -2.85
C GLU A 306 21.59 9.27 -3.87
N PHE A 307 21.02 8.07 -3.73
CA PHE A 307 19.92 7.60 -4.56
C PHE A 307 18.53 8.03 -4.05
N TYR A 308 18.45 8.55 -2.82
CA TYR A 308 17.20 8.88 -2.15
C TYR A 308 17.06 10.36 -1.79
N ASP A 309 18.15 11.03 -1.39
CA ASP A 309 18.11 12.40 -0.87
C ASP A 309 17.69 13.45 -1.91
N ASN A 310 17.81 13.14 -3.20
CA ASN A 310 17.35 14.00 -4.30
C ASN A 310 15.95 13.62 -4.82
N LEU A 311 15.30 12.60 -4.27
CA LEU A 311 13.92 12.25 -4.60
C LEU A 311 12.94 13.14 -3.82
N PRO A 312 11.76 13.45 -4.39
CA PRO A 312 10.72 14.12 -3.63
C PRO A 312 10.21 13.20 -2.51
N GLN A 313 9.95 13.81 -1.36
CA GLN A 313 9.42 13.14 -0.18
C GLN A 313 8.22 13.93 0.36
N HIS A 314 7.32 13.22 1.05
CA HIS A 314 6.24 13.84 1.80
C HIS A 314 6.66 14.07 3.24
N GLU A 315 6.35 15.26 3.77
CA GLU A 315 6.61 15.59 5.18
C GLU A 315 5.43 15.25 6.10
N SER A 316 4.22 15.11 5.54
CA SER A 316 3.00 14.83 6.28
C SER A 316 1.96 14.11 5.43
N TRP A 317 1.57 12.89 5.84
CA TRP A 317 0.46 12.15 5.22
C TRP A 317 -0.90 12.82 5.40
N VAL A 318 -1.08 13.59 6.48
CA VAL A 318 -2.30 14.41 6.64
C VAL A 318 -2.35 15.49 5.58
N LYS A 319 -1.22 16.16 5.32
CA LYS A 319 -1.13 17.16 4.25
C LYS A 319 -1.38 16.53 2.88
N VAL A 320 -0.84 15.33 2.61
CA VAL A 320 -1.11 14.60 1.37
C VAL A 320 -2.60 14.36 1.16
N MET A 321 -3.32 13.87 2.18
CA MET A 321 -4.77 13.67 2.07
C MET A 321 -5.50 14.99 1.83
N PHE A 322 -5.11 16.06 2.53
CA PHE A 322 -5.68 17.39 2.34
C PHE A 322 -5.46 17.89 0.91
N ASP A 323 -4.21 17.90 0.44
CA ASP A 323 -3.83 18.34 -0.90
C ASP A 323 -4.56 17.51 -1.96
N TYR A 324 -4.61 16.18 -1.81
CA TYR A 324 -5.35 15.31 -2.73
C TYR A 324 -6.82 15.71 -2.83
N VAL A 325 -7.47 16.07 -1.73
CA VAL A 325 -8.88 16.49 -1.73
C VAL A 325 -9.04 17.90 -2.31
N THR A 326 -8.21 18.86 -1.91
CA THR A 326 -8.45 20.29 -2.19
C THR A 326 -7.76 20.82 -3.44
N ASP A 327 -6.63 20.25 -3.86
CA ASP A 327 -5.91 20.70 -5.05
C ASP A 327 -6.59 20.19 -6.32
N LYS A 328 -6.98 21.10 -7.22
CA LYS A 328 -7.60 20.74 -8.50
C LYS A 328 -6.64 20.05 -9.48
N ASN A 329 -5.33 20.18 -9.27
CA ASN A 329 -4.31 19.61 -10.14
C ASN A 329 -3.97 18.16 -9.77
N ILE A 330 -4.40 17.69 -8.58
CA ILE A 330 -4.18 16.33 -8.09
C ILE A 330 -5.51 15.57 -8.04
N GLY A 331 -5.50 14.31 -8.47
CA GLY A 331 -6.64 13.41 -8.37
C GLY A 331 -6.33 12.00 -8.84
N ALA A 332 -7.36 11.20 -9.11
CA ALA A 332 -7.24 9.81 -9.56
C ALA A 332 -6.38 9.64 -10.84
N PHE A 333 -6.33 10.64 -11.73
CA PHE A 333 -5.47 10.61 -12.91
C PHE A 333 -4.00 10.94 -12.65
N SER A 334 -3.63 11.42 -11.46
CA SER A 334 -2.25 11.69 -11.07
C SER A 334 -1.51 10.39 -10.76
N ARG A 335 -1.48 9.45 -11.72
CA ARG A 335 -0.84 8.13 -11.62
C ARG A 335 -0.12 7.84 -12.92
N VAL A 336 1.00 7.14 -12.83
CA VAL A 336 1.74 6.65 -14.01
C VAL A 336 1.14 5.34 -14.50
N LYS A 337 0.95 5.22 -15.81
CA LYS A 337 0.52 3.99 -16.48
C LYS A 337 1.45 3.59 -17.61
N ARG A 338 1.52 2.28 -17.87
CA ARG A 338 2.40 1.63 -18.84
C ARG A 338 1.72 0.46 -19.55
N HIS A 339 2.31 0.10 -20.69
CA HIS A 339 1.95 -1.06 -21.52
C HIS A 339 3.21 -1.84 -21.91
N ASN A 340 3.93 -2.35 -20.90
CA ASN A 340 5.19 -3.04 -21.10
C ASN A 340 4.98 -4.56 -21.25
N LEU A 341 3.83 -5.10 -20.84
CA LEU A 341 3.53 -6.53 -20.94
C LEU A 341 2.68 -6.87 -22.16
N THR A 342 2.99 -8.01 -22.78
CA THR A 342 2.14 -8.62 -23.81
C THR A 342 0.85 -9.19 -23.19
N GLU A 343 -0.22 -9.27 -23.98
CA GLU A 343 -1.49 -9.85 -23.52
C GLU A 343 -1.35 -11.32 -23.08
N GLU A 344 -0.47 -12.08 -23.74
CA GLU A 344 -0.15 -13.46 -23.34
C GLU A 344 0.47 -13.52 -21.93
N ALA A 345 1.40 -12.62 -21.62
CA ALA A 345 2.01 -12.53 -20.30
C ALA A 345 0.95 -12.18 -19.23
N LYS A 346 0.05 -11.23 -19.52
CA LYS A 346 -1.06 -10.86 -18.63
C LYS A 346 -2.01 -12.04 -18.40
N HIS A 347 -2.36 -12.78 -19.45
CA HIS A 347 -3.24 -13.95 -19.35
C HIS A 347 -2.63 -15.06 -18.48
N LYS A 348 -1.32 -15.32 -18.60
CA LYS A 348 -0.64 -16.32 -17.78
C LYS A 348 -0.68 -15.95 -16.30
N MET A 349 -0.44 -14.68 -15.97
CA MET A 349 -0.48 -14.20 -14.58
C MET A 349 -1.89 -14.27 -13.95
N LYS A 350 -2.96 -14.12 -14.75
CA LYS A 350 -4.34 -14.30 -14.29
C LYS A 350 -4.66 -15.73 -13.87
N ALA A 351 -4.03 -16.71 -14.51
CA ALA A 351 -4.25 -18.13 -14.25
C ALA A 351 -3.49 -18.66 -13.00
N GLU A 352 -2.51 -17.90 -12.51
CA GLU A 352 -1.72 -18.16 -11.28
C GLU A 352 -2.34 -17.48 -10.04
#